data_AF-W4GS68-F1
#
_entry.id   AF-W4GS68-F1
#
_cell.length_a   1.000
_cell.length_b   1.000
_cell.length_c   1.000
_cell.angle_alpha   90.00
_cell.angle_beta   90.00
_cell.angle_gamma   90.00
#
_symmetry.space_group_name_H-M   'P 1'
#
loop_
_entity.id
_entity.type
_entity.pdbx_description
1 polymer ?
#
loop_
_entity_poly.entity_id
_entity_poly.type
_entity_poly.pdbx_seq_one_letter_code
_entity_poly.pdbx_strand_id
1 'polypeptide(L)'
;MPRRGKGWRPASTELMLDKIELFLPAGRNVWTKVADAYNTDGKAFPKRDIDSLRRKFATLKNRAKPTGHPSAPPTYAGRSDSVAISTKTLVCARWRTRTLMKTSMTPWMDLSTSLSTTSRIETGLPRNELIELGKDLKRQRATESSGMLSNIARKRQSLDKFIAGAAEADAKASSDFMSMMMIMEARSTEREEQRHMREMEWRAEERVRQDRRDELHMMLMAKLFDSKHK
;
A
#
# COMPACT_ATOMS: atom_id res chain seq x y z
N MET A 1 33.14 3.09 24.12
CA MET A 1 32.03 3.46 25.03
C MET A 1 30.86 4.00 24.20
N PRO A 2 29.69 3.34 24.14
CA PRO A 2 28.55 3.91 23.44
C PRO A 2 28.04 5.11 24.23
N ARG A 3 28.10 6.30 23.62
CA ARG A 3 27.56 7.54 24.18
C ARG A 3 26.04 7.36 24.31
N ARG A 4 25.55 7.02 25.51
CA ARG A 4 24.12 7.15 25.85
C ARG A 4 23.75 8.60 25.54
N GLY A 5 22.93 8.81 24.50
CA GLY A 5 22.51 10.14 24.08
C GLY A 5 21.87 10.90 25.25
N LYS A 6 21.93 12.24 25.21
CA LYS A 6 21.22 13.08 26.19
C LYS A 6 19.72 12.78 26.07
N GLY A 7 19.20 11.98 27.01
CA GLY A 7 17.83 11.51 27.01
C GLY A 7 16.80 12.63 27.17
N TRP A 8 15.53 12.29 26.96
CA TRP A 8 14.42 13.19 27.22
C TRP A 8 14.18 13.30 28.72
N ARG A 9 14.34 14.51 29.27
CA ARG A 9 13.96 14.79 30.66
C ARG A 9 12.44 15.01 30.75
N PRO A 10 11.80 14.72 31.89
CA PRO A 10 10.37 14.97 32.07
C PRO A 10 9.99 16.43 31.79
N ALA A 11 10.68 17.40 32.40
CA ALA A 11 10.43 18.82 32.17
C ALA A 11 10.64 19.28 30.72
N SER A 12 11.60 18.68 30.01
CA SER A 12 11.82 18.90 28.57
C SER A 12 10.67 18.32 27.73
N THR A 13 10.06 17.23 28.18
CA THR A 13 8.92 16.61 27.51
C THR A 13 7.64 17.43 27.73
N GLU A 14 7.43 17.97 28.93
CA GLU A 14 6.30 18.88 29.22
C GLU A 14 6.41 20.17 28.40
N LEU A 15 7.58 20.81 28.39
CA LEU A 15 7.80 22.01 27.56
C LEU A 15 7.51 21.74 26.08
N MET A 16 7.92 20.58 25.55
CA MET A 16 7.61 20.19 24.18
C MET A 16 6.10 20.06 23.95
N LEU A 17 5.36 19.43 24.88
CA LEU A 17 3.90 19.27 24.77
C LEU A 17 3.20 20.63 24.84
N ASP A 18 3.60 21.52 25.73
CA ASP A 18 3.05 22.88 25.86
C ASP A 18 3.22 23.67 24.56
N LYS A 19 4.39 23.56 23.89
CA LYS A 19 4.59 24.20 22.57
C LYS A 19 3.79 23.56 21.46
N ILE A 20 3.65 22.24 21.46
CA ILE A 20 2.82 21.55 20.48
C ILE A 20 1.35 21.99 20.64
N GLU A 21 0.85 22.11 21.87
CA GLU A 21 -0.50 22.61 22.16
C GLU A 21 -0.68 24.06 21.70
N LEU A 22 0.30 24.93 21.97
CA LEU A 22 0.26 26.35 21.56
C LEU A 22 0.18 26.55 20.05
N PHE A 23 0.87 25.71 19.25
CA PHE A 23 0.89 25.85 17.79
C PHE A 23 -0.16 24.98 17.08
N LEU A 24 -1.06 24.30 17.78
CA LEU A 24 -2.17 23.57 17.18
C LEU A 24 -3.48 24.40 17.22
N PRO A 25 -4.29 24.41 16.13
CA PRO A 25 -4.12 23.72 14.85
C PRO A 25 -3.51 24.65 13.78
N ALA A 26 -2.26 25.08 13.93
CA ALA A 26 -1.61 25.79 12.83
C ALA A 26 -1.38 24.81 11.66
N GLY A 27 -1.46 25.28 10.42
CA GLY A 27 -1.34 24.44 9.24
C GLY A 27 0.08 23.90 8.99
N ARG A 28 0.30 23.44 7.75
CA ARG A 28 1.43 22.71 7.15
C ARG A 28 2.88 22.89 7.71
N ASN A 29 3.20 23.97 8.43
CA ASN A 29 4.53 24.30 8.97
C ASN A 29 4.62 24.31 10.52
N VAL A 30 3.73 23.60 11.25
CA VAL A 30 3.69 23.59 12.74
C VAL A 30 5.01 23.22 13.38
N TRP A 31 5.65 22.17 12.86
CA TRP A 31 6.80 21.57 13.52
C TRP A 31 8.05 22.43 13.49
N THR A 32 8.21 23.27 12.46
CA THR A 32 9.29 24.28 12.42
C THR A 32 9.10 25.29 13.56
N LYS A 33 7.87 25.80 13.74
CA LYS A 33 7.54 26.74 14.83
C LYS A 33 7.69 26.12 16.22
N VAL A 34 7.28 24.86 16.37
CA VAL A 34 7.45 24.10 17.61
C VAL A 34 8.94 23.93 17.92
N ALA A 35 9.76 23.61 16.92
CA ALA A 35 11.20 23.45 17.11
C ALA A 35 11.86 24.79 17.48
N ASP A 36 11.51 25.88 16.81
CA ASP A 36 12.01 27.22 17.11
C ASP A 36 11.64 27.62 18.55
N ALA A 37 10.36 27.53 18.92
CA ALA A 37 9.88 27.89 20.25
C ALA A 37 10.42 26.97 21.36
N TYR A 38 10.62 25.68 21.07
CA TYR A 38 11.25 24.76 22.01
C TYR A 38 12.72 25.12 22.23
N ASN A 39 13.43 25.49 21.17
CA ASN A 39 14.84 25.86 21.24
C ASN A 39 15.07 27.28 21.81
N THR A 40 14.08 28.19 21.73
CA THR A 40 14.14 29.52 22.39
C THR A 40 13.89 29.43 23.89
N ASP A 41 12.91 28.63 24.29
CA ASP A 41 12.43 28.58 25.69
C ASP A 41 13.16 27.49 26.48
N GLY A 42 13.59 26.44 25.80
CA GLY A 42 14.35 25.33 26.33
C GLY A 42 15.85 25.57 26.38
N LYS A 43 16.33 26.77 26.75
CA LYS A 43 17.78 27.06 26.88
C LYS A 43 18.49 26.13 27.87
N ALA A 44 17.75 25.60 28.85
CA ALA A 44 18.22 24.62 29.82
C ALA A 44 18.33 23.18 29.26
N PHE A 45 17.80 22.94 28.06
CA PHE A 45 17.77 21.62 27.41
C PHE A 45 18.60 21.62 26.12
N PRO A 46 19.08 20.44 25.67
CA PRO A 46 19.74 20.34 24.38
C PRO A 46 18.80 20.79 23.26
N LYS A 47 19.33 21.54 22.29
CA LYS A 47 18.60 21.89 21.07
C LYS A 47 18.11 20.62 20.37
N ARG A 48 16.84 20.60 19.98
CA ARG A 48 16.21 19.46 19.30
C ARG A 48 15.81 19.87 17.88
N ASP A 49 16.09 18.99 16.95
CA ASP A 49 15.64 19.05 15.56
C ASP A 49 14.16 18.66 15.45
N ILE A 50 13.54 19.08 14.34
CA ILE A 50 12.14 18.81 14.02
C ILE A 50 11.83 17.31 14.12
N ASP A 51 12.73 16.45 13.65
CA ASP A 51 12.49 15.02 13.61
C ASP A 51 12.63 14.35 14.98
N SER A 52 13.49 14.86 15.87
CA SER A 52 13.56 14.38 17.26
C SER A 52 12.28 14.71 18.03
N LEU A 53 11.72 15.91 17.86
CA LEU A 53 10.45 16.31 18.47
C LEU A 53 9.28 15.45 17.95
N ARG A 54 9.21 15.24 16.63
CA ARG A 54 8.22 14.37 15.99
C ARG A 54 8.31 12.93 16.47
N ARG A 55 9.51 12.36 16.51
CA ARG A 55 9.74 10.98 16.97
C ARG A 55 9.32 10.82 18.43
N LYS A 56 9.70 11.76 19.29
CA LYS A 56 9.29 11.74 20.71
C LYS A 56 7.77 11.84 20.87
N PHE A 57 7.13 12.77 20.18
CA PHE A 57 5.67 12.90 20.19
C PHE A 57 4.97 11.65 19.66
N ALA A 58 5.52 11.03 18.61
CA ALA A 58 5.01 9.77 18.07
C ALA A 58 5.13 8.60 19.06
N THR A 59 6.21 8.55 19.85
CA THR A 59 6.32 7.56 20.93
C THR A 59 5.31 7.82 22.03
N LEU A 60 5.07 9.09 22.40
CA LEU A 60 4.12 9.44 23.46
C LEU A 60 2.67 9.14 23.08
N LYS A 61 2.24 9.53 21.89
CA LYS A 61 0.86 9.30 21.41
C LYS A 61 0.54 7.81 21.22
N ASN A 62 1.56 6.98 21.02
CA ASN A 62 1.43 5.53 20.76
C ASN A 62 1.66 4.70 22.02
N ARG A 63 1.97 5.32 23.17
CA ARG A 63 2.04 4.57 24.43
C ARG A 63 0.65 4.04 24.75
N ALA A 64 0.58 2.75 25.06
CA ALA A 64 -0.64 2.15 25.57
C ALA A 64 -1.11 2.97 26.78
N LYS A 65 -2.32 3.51 26.70
CA LYS A 65 -2.92 4.22 27.82
C LYS A 65 -2.95 3.24 28.99
N PRO A 66 -2.48 3.61 30.20
CA PRO A 66 -2.68 2.77 31.36
C PRO A 66 -4.19 2.64 31.56
N THR A 67 -4.72 1.48 31.18
CA THR A 67 -6.12 1.12 31.34
C THR A 67 -6.43 1.09 32.84
N GLY A 68 -7.18 2.08 33.32
CA GLY A 68 -8.02 1.90 34.50
C GLY A 68 -7.50 2.35 35.87
N HIS A 69 -6.93 3.56 36.01
CA HIS A 69 -6.86 4.22 37.33
C HIS A 69 -7.39 5.67 37.25
N PRO A 70 -8.51 6.01 37.94
CA PRO A 70 -9.08 7.36 37.96
C PRO A 70 -8.29 8.37 38.83
N SER A 71 -7.14 7.98 39.38
CA SER A 71 -6.27 8.85 40.18
C SER A 71 -4.80 8.74 39.75
N ALA A 72 -4.55 8.62 38.45
CA ALA A 72 -3.20 8.83 37.95
C ALA A 72 -2.94 10.36 37.93
N PRO A 73 -1.85 10.88 38.52
CA PRO A 73 -1.49 12.29 38.38
C PRO A 73 -1.42 12.63 36.88
N PRO A 74 -1.60 13.92 36.47
CA PRO A 74 -1.51 14.35 35.08
C PRO A 74 -0.09 14.13 34.57
N THR A 75 0.21 12.88 34.25
CA THR A 75 1.43 12.42 33.66
C THR A 75 1.36 12.79 32.19
N TYR A 76 2.50 13.14 31.59
CA TYR A 76 2.69 13.48 30.17
C TYR A 76 1.86 12.65 29.17
N ALA A 77 1.46 11.41 29.51
CA ALA A 77 0.59 10.55 28.71
C ALA A 77 -0.82 11.17 28.52
N GLY A 78 -1.43 11.68 29.58
CA GLY A 78 -2.76 12.32 29.52
C GLY A 78 -2.78 13.61 28.70
N ARG A 79 -1.73 14.43 28.81
CA ARG A 79 -1.56 15.63 27.96
C ARG A 79 -1.27 15.27 26.50
N SER A 80 -0.45 14.25 26.25
CA SER A 80 -0.21 13.81 24.87
C SER A 80 -1.48 13.30 24.20
N ASP A 81 -2.36 12.65 24.96
CA ASP A 81 -3.68 12.19 24.51
C ASP A 81 -4.63 13.36 24.22
N SER A 82 -4.70 14.37 25.10
CA SER A 82 -5.55 15.55 24.87
C SER A 82 -5.11 16.33 23.63
N VAL A 83 -3.81 16.52 23.46
CA VAL A 83 -3.20 17.13 22.28
C VAL A 83 -3.50 16.29 21.02
N ALA A 84 -3.36 14.96 21.09
CA ALA A 84 -3.68 14.07 19.98
C ALA A 84 -5.17 14.08 19.61
N ILE A 85 -6.07 14.15 20.60
CA ILE A 85 -7.52 14.30 20.38
C ILE A 85 -7.78 15.63 19.69
N SER A 86 -7.29 16.75 20.21
CA SER A 86 -7.40 18.08 19.60
C SER A 86 -6.94 18.10 18.13
N THR A 87 -5.80 17.45 17.81
CA THR A 87 -5.35 17.33 16.42
C THR A 87 -6.31 16.56 15.52
N LYS A 88 -6.89 15.45 15.99
CA LYS A 88 -7.82 14.63 15.22
C LYS A 88 -9.15 15.35 15.00
N THR A 89 -9.67 16.05 16.01
CA THR A 89 -10.93 16.79 15.93
C THR A 89 -10.84 17.96 14.96
N LEU A 90 -9.72 18.70 14.96
CA LEU A 90 -9.49 19.85 14.08
C LEU A 90 -9.08 19.46 12.66
N VAL A 91 -8.33 18.37 12.47
CA VAL A 91 -8.11 17.80 11.13
C VAL A 91 -9.44 17.31 10.55
N CYS A 92 -10.28 16.58 11.30
CA CYS A 92 -11.63 16.25 10.84
C CYS A 92 -12.48 17.49 10.51
N ALA A 93 -12.39 18.57 11.29
CA ALA A 93 -13.07 19.83 11.01
C ALA A 93 -12.55 20.54 9.74
N ARG A 94 -11.24 20.46 9.46
CA ARG A 94 -10.63 21.08 8.25
C ARG A 94 -10.91 20.30 6.97
N TRP A 95 -11.09 18.99 7.04
CA TRP A 95 -11.56 18.20 5.89
C TRP A 95 -13.04 18.44 5.62
N ARG A 96 -13.83 18.80 6.64
CA ARG A 96 -15.24 19.19 6.51
C ARG A 96 -15.43 20.58 5.88
N THR A 97 -14.41 21.45 5.90
CA THR A 97 -14.46 22.81 5.33
C THR A 97 -13.82 22.97 3.95
N ARG A 98 -13.09 21.97 3.42
CA ARG A 98 -12.58 21.99 2.03
C ARG A 98 -13.58 21.44 1.00
N THR A 99 -14.73 20.93 1.44
CA THR A 99 -15.84 20.48 0.57
C THR A 99 -17.06 21.37 0.65
N LEU A 100 -16.88 22.67 0.92
CA LEU A 100 -17.97 23.65 0.85
C LEU A 100 -17.57 24.87 0.02
N MET A 101 -17.37 24.64 -1.27
CA MET A 101 -17.65 25.63 -2.31
C MET A 101 -18.65 25.01 -3.28
N LYS A 102 -19.87 24.82 -2.78
CA LYS A 102 -21.14 24.59 -3.51
C LYS A 102 -22.14 23.94 -2.54
N THR A 103 -22.69 24.76 -1.64
CA THR A 103 -24.10 24.79 -1.23
C THR A 103 -24.26 25.79 -0.10
N SER A 104 -25.36 26.52 -0.15
CA SER A 104 -25.74 27.65 0.68
C SER A 104 -25.87 27.31 2.17
N MET A 105 -25.69 28.37 2.99
CA MET A 105 -26.09 28.58 4.39
C MET A 105 -27.23 27.65 4.88
N THR A 106 -27.16 27.10 6.09
CA THR A 106 -27.46 27.83 7.34
C THR A 106 -26.52 27.51 8.53
N PRO A 107 -26.34 28.45 9.49
CA PRO A 107 -25.46 28.30 10.63
C PRO A 107 -26.22 27.82 11.88
N TRP A 108 -25.71 26.80 12.56
CA TRP A 108 -26.14 26.48 13.92
C TRP A 108 -25.09 26.99 14.90
N MET A 109 -25.59 27.82 15.81
CA MET A 109 -24.82 28.58 16.78
C MET A 109 -24.07 27.70 17.77
N ASP A 110 -22.96 28.27 18.22
CA ASP A 110 -22.17 27.88 19.37
C ASP A 110 -22.97 28.11 20.66
N LEU A 111 -22.92 27.17 21.61
CA LEU A 111 -23.23 27.44 23.01
C LEU A 111 -22.41 26.49 23.90
N SER A 112 -21.24 26.95 24.30
CA SER A 112 -20.56 26.48 25.52
C SER A 112 -21.27 27.07 26.73
N THR A 113 -21.58 26.25 27.75
CA THR A 113 -21.86 26.54 29.20
C THR A 113 -22.67 25.32 29.70
N SER A 114 -22.44 24.60 30.80
CA SER A 114 -21.54 24.65 31.97
C SER A 114 -21.55 23.27 32.64
N LEU A 115 -20.54 23.02 33.48
CA LEU A 115 -20.50 22.08 34.61
C LEU A 115 -21.87 21.55 35.09
N SER A 116 -22.03 20.22 35.19
CA SER A 116 -22.71 19.49 36.30
C SER A 116 -22.71 17.98 36.05
N THR A 117 -21.91 17.27 36.84
CA THR A 117 -22.30 16.13 37.69
C THR A 117 -23.43 15.19 37.20
N THR A 118 -23.05 13.92 37.02
CA THR A 118 -23.85 12.67 37.07
C THR A 118 -25.10 12.50 36.18
N SER A 119 -25.15 11.30 35.58
CA SER A 119 -26.31 10.55 35.05
C SER A 119 -26.59 10.60 33.54
N ARG A 120 -27.00 9.43 33.04
CA ARG A 120 -27.96 9.19 31.94
C ARG A 120 -27.41 8.76 30.57
N ILE A 121 -27.17 7.46 30.43
CA ILE A 121 -27.43 6.74 29.18
C ILE A 121 -28.93 6.43 29.19
N GLU A 122 -29.78 7.32 28.69
CA GLU A 122 -31.16 7.00 28.31
C GLU A 122 -31.52 7.83 27.09
N THR A 123 -31.52 7.21 25.92
CA THR A 123 -32.28 7.72 24.78
C THR A 123 -33.74 7.79 25.24
N GLY A 124 -34.36 8.97 25.21
CA GLY A 124 -35.71 9.21 25.73
C GLY A 124 -36.87 8.51 25.00
N LEU A 125 -36.60 7.41 24.28
CA LEU A 125 -37.63 6.59 23.65
C LEU A 125 -37.70 5.21 24.30
N PRO A 126 -38.90 4.70 24.64
CA PRO A 126 -39.08 3.37 25.16
C PRO A 126 -38.67 2.31 24.12
N ARG A 127 -38.26 1.13 24.61
CA ARG A 127 -37.73 0.01 23.82
C ARG A 127 -38.61 -0.39 22.63
N ASN A 128 -39.92 -0.25 22.76
CA ASN A 128 -40.87 -0.62 21.71
C ASN A 128 -40.83 0.36 20.52
N GLU A 129 -40.69 1.65 20.79
CA GLU A 129 -40.56 2.68 19.74
C GLU A 129 -39.22 2.57 19.01
N LEU A 130 -38.14 2.21 19.71
CA LEU A 130 -36.85 1.90 19.10
C LEU A 130 -36.92 0.71 18.13
N ILE A 131 -37.72 -0.31 18.45
CA ILE A 131 -37.93 -1.47 17.59
C ILE A 131 -38.72 -1.09 16.33
N GLU A 132 -39.71 -0.20 16.45
CA GLU A 132 -40.48 0.29 15.30
C GLU A 132 -39.65 1.20 14.39
N LEU A 133 -38.89 2.13 14.96
CA LEU A 133 -37.89 2.93 14.23
C LEU A 133 -36.87 2.04 13.49
N GLY A 134 -36.43 0.94 14.12
CA GLY A 134 -35.54 -0.03 13.48
C GLY A 134 -36.18 -0.74 12.27
N LYS A 135 -37.49 -1.02 12.32
CA LYS A 135 -38.24 -1.61 11.20
C LYS A 135 -38.44 -0.60 10.08
N ASP A 136 -38.71 0.66 10.40
CA ASP A 136 -38.96 1.70 9.41
C ASP A 136 -37.69 2.13 8.69
N LEU A 137 -36.56 2.22 9.39
CA LEU A 137 -35.25 2.40 8.76
C LEU A 137 -34.90 1.24 7.83
N LYS A 138 -35.28 0.00 8.19
CA LYS A 138 -35.04 -1.19 7.36
C LYS A 138 -35.93 -1.20 6.11
N ARG A 139 -37.16 -0.70 6.21
CA ARG A 139 -38.07 -0.49 5.06
C ARG A 139 -37.59 0.66 4.17
N GLN A 140 -37.22 1.80 4.71
CA GLN A 140 -36.67 2.94 3.95
C GLN A 140 -35.39 2.56 3.19
N ARG A 141 -34.53 1.73 3.79
CA ARG A 141 -33.34 1.22 3.11
C ARG A 141 -33.68 0.34 1.91
N ALA A 142 -34.79 -0.39 1.95
CA ALA A 142 -35.28 -1.20 0.84
C ALA A 142 -35.91 -0.37 -0.29
N THR A 143 -36.47 0.81 0.02
CA THR A 143 -37.15 1.67 -0.97
C THR A 143 -36.24 2.71 -1.62
N GLU A 144 -35.24 3.27 -0.90
CA GLU A 144 -34.41 4.38 -1.39
C GLU A 144 -32.96 4.00 -1.73
N SER A 145 -32.43 2.90 -1.15
CA SER A 145 -31.02 2.51 -1.31
C SER A 145 -30.80 1.25 -2.15
N SER A 146 -31.86 0.69 -2.73
CA SER A 146 -31.78 -0.47 -3.61
C SER A 146 -31.09 -0.08 -4.93
N GLY A 147 -29.76 0.00 -4.89
CA GLY A 147 -28.91 0.33 -6.04
C GLY A 147 -27.74 1.25 -5.72
N MET A 148 -27.82 2.07 -4.66
CA MET A 148 -26.70 2.94 -4.28
C MET A 148 -25.82 2.27 -3.23
N LEU A 149 -24.72 1.70 -3.71
CA LEU A 149 -23.63 1.23 -2.87
C LEU A 149 -23.16 2.34 -1.93
N SER A 150 -22.93 1.98 -0.67
CA SER A 150 -22.31 2.89 0.29
C SER A 150 -20.96 3.38 -0.25
N ASN A 151 -20.54 4.58 0.15
CA ASN A 151 -19.24 5.13 -0.27
C ASN A 151 -18.07 4.18 0.03
N ILE A 152 -18.18 3.39 1.10
CA ILE A 152 -17.20 2.35 1.45
C ILE A 152 -17.24 1.20 0.45
N ALA A 153 -18.43 0.70 0.09
CA ALA A 153 -18.57 -0.38 -0.88
C ALA A 153 -18.08 0.05 -2.27
N ARG A 154 -18.39 1.28 -2.71
CA ARG A 154 -17.87 1.85 -3.96
C ARG A 154 -16.35 1.93 -3.96
N LYS A 155 -15.75 2.38 -2.85
CA LYS A 155 -14.29 2.45 -2.71
C LYS A 155 -13.64 1.07 -2.74
N ARG A 156 -14.23 0.06 -2.10
CA ARG A 156 -13.74 -1.33 -2.16
C ARG A 156 -13.77 -1.86 -3.60
N GLN A 157 -14.90 -1.74 -4.29
CA GLN A 157 -15.01 -2.17 -5.69
C GLN A 157 -14.02 -1.46 -6.62
N SER A 158 -13.73 -0.16 -6.38
CA SER A 158 -12.72 0.54 -7.19
C SER A 158 -11.30 0.00 -6.98
N LEU A 159 -10.97 -0.44 -5.76
CA LEU A 159 -9.67 -1.07 -5.48
C LEU A 159 -9.60 -2.46 -6.09
N ASP A 160 -10.67 -3.25 -5.97
CA ASP A 160 -10.72 -4.59 -6.54
C ASP A 160 -10.58 -4.55 -8.07
N LYS A 161 -11.23 -3.59 -8.73
CA LYS A 161 -11.07 -3.35 -10.18
C LYS A 161 -9.64 -2.97 -10.56
N PHE A 162 -8.98 -2.15 -9.74
CA PHE A 162 -7.59 -1.77 -9.98
C PHE A 162 -6.63 -2.97 -9.84
N ILE A 163 -6.83 -3.81 -8.83
CA ILE A 163 -6.02 -5.01 -8.60
C ILE A 163 -6.24 -6.03 -9.73
N ALA A 164 -7.50 -6.29 -10.10
CA ALA A 164 -7.82 -7.22 -11.18
C ALA A 164 -7.26 -6.73 -12.52
N GLY A 165 -7.42 -5.44 -12.83
CA GLY A 165 -6.86 -4.86 -14.06
C GLY A 165 -5.33 -4.91 -14.11
N ALA A 166 -4.64 -4.77 -12.99
CA ALA A 166 -3.19 -4.92 -12.93
C ALA A 166 -2.75 -6.38 -13.20
N ALA A 167 -3.44 -7.36 -12.60
CA ALA A 167 -3.14 -8.78 -12.82
C ALA A 167 -3.43 -9.22 -14.27
N GLU A 168 -4.53 -8.73 -14.86
CA GLU A 168 -4.90 -9.03 -16.25
C GLU A 168 -3.91 -8.39 -17.24
N ALA A 169 -3.46 -7.16 -16.99
CA ALA A 169 -2.46 -6.50 -17.81
C ALA A 169 -1.12 -7.25 -17.82
N ASP A 170 -0.66 -7.73 -16.66
CA ASP A 170 0.59 -8.50 -16.54
C ASP A 170 0.49 -9.88 -17.21
N ALA A 171 -0.64 -10.56 -17.03
CA ALA A 171 -0.92 -11.83 -17.70
C ALA A 171 -0.97 -11.68 -19.23
N LYS A 172 -1.60 -10.60 -19.73
CA LYS A 172 -1.65 -10.30 -21.17
C LYS A 172 -0.26 -10.03 -21.73
N ALA A 173 0.54 -9.20 -21.05
CA ALA A 173 1.92 -8.91 -21.47
C ALA A 173 2.78 -10.18 -21.53
N SER A 174 2.65 -11.06 -20.53
CA SER A 174 3.35 -12.35 -20.49
C SER A 174 2.90 -13.28 -21.63
N SER A 175 1.60 -13.32 -21.91
CA SER A 175 1.04 -14.10 -23.03
C SER A 175 1.53 -13.60 -24.38
N ASP A 176 1.57 -12.28 -24.59
CA ASP A 176 2.04 -11.68 -25.85
C ASP A 176 3.54 -11.96 -26.07
N PHE A 177 4.35 -11.94 -25.01
CA PHE A 177 5.76 -12.32 -25.08
C PHE A 177 5.96 -13.80 -25.43
N MET A 178 5.23 -14.70 -24.77
CA MET A 178 5.29 -16.14 -25.09
C MET A 178 4.87 -16.43 -26.52
N SER A 179 3.81 -15.77 -27.02
CA SER A 179 3.38 -15.87 -28.41
C SER A 179 4.48 -15.44 -29.39
N MET A 180 5.15 -14.31 -29.14
CA MET A 180 6.27 -13.85 -29.95
C MET A 180 7.45 -14.83 -29.92
N MET A 181 7.78 -15.38 -28.75
CA MET A 181 8.84 -16.36 -28.58
C MET A 181 8.58 -17.62 -29.42
N MET A 182 7.36 -18.15 -29.40
CA MET A 182 6.98 -19.32 -30.22
C MET A 182 7.09 -19.03 -31.72
N ILE A 183 6.72 -17.82 -32.18
CA ILE A 183 6.86 -17.42 -33.59
C ILE A 183 8.33 -17.29 -33.98
N MET A 184 9.17 -16.73 -33.11
CA MET A 184 10.61 -16.62 -33.35
C MET A 184 11.28 -17.99 -33.34
N GLU A 185 10.90 -18.85 -32.42
CA GLU A 185 11.40 -20.22 -32.30
C GLU A 185 11.04 -21.03 -33.55
N ALA A 186 9.78 -21.00 -34.00
CA ALA A 186 9.37 -21.65 -35.24
C ALA A 186 10.15 -21.17 -36.47
N ARG A 187 10.41 -19.85 -36.58
CA ARG A 187 11.25 -19.30 -37.66
C ARG A 187 12.73 -19.63 -37.50
N SER A 188 13.19 -19.96 -36.30
CA SER A 188 14.57 -20.37 -36.04
C SER A 188 14.80 -21.85 -36.36
N THR A 189 13.86 -22.70 -35.98
CA THR A 189 13.88 -24.14 -36.25
C THR A 189 13.77 -24.41 -37.74
N GLU A 190 12.91 -23.70 -38.47
CA GLU A 190 12.80 -23.86 -39.93
C GLU A 190 14.13 -23.54 -40.64
N ARG A 191 14.84 -22.51 -40.17
CA ARG A 191 16.19 -22.19 -40.69
C ARG A 191 17.20 -23.28 -40.36
N GLU A 192 17.08 -23.94 -39.21
CA GLU A 192 17.93 -25.06 -38.79
C GLU A 192 17.63 -26.32 -39.59
N GLU A 193 16.36 -26.65 -39.77
CA GLU A 193 15.91 -27.77 -40.58
C GLU A 193 16.37 -27.63 -42.03
N GLN A 194 16.30 -26.43 -42.62
CA GLN A 194 16.84 -26.19 -43.96
C GLN A 194 18.37 -26.37 -44.04
N ARG A 195 19.11 -26.11 -42.96
CA ARG A 195 20.55 -26.41 -42.90
C ARG A 195 20.77 -27.92 -42.77
N HIS A 196 20.02 -28.57 -41.89
CA HIS A 196 20.08 -30.00 -41.65
C HIS A 196 19.69 -30.82 -42.89
N MET A 197 18.66 -30.40 -43.63
CA MET A 197 18.24 -31.04 -44.88
C MET A 197 19.34 -31.00 -45.94
N ARG A 198 19.98 -29.83 -46.15
CA ARG A 198 21.10 -29.70 -47.09
C ARG A 198 22.29 -30.57 -46.68
N GLU A 199 22.55 -30.69 -45.39
CA GLU A 199 23.63 -31.54 -44.88
C GLU A 199 23.32 -33.03 -45.06
N MET A 200 22.08 -33.44 -44.85
CA MET A 200 21.61 -34.82 -45.08
C MET A 200 21.66 -35.19 -46.56
N GLU A 201 21.27 -34.27 -47.44
CA GLU A 201 21.36 -34.44 -48.90
C GLU A 201 22.82 -34.57 -49.35
N TRP A 202 23.71 -33.69 -48.88
CA TRP A 202 25.14 -33.78 -49.14
C TRP A 202 25.72 -35.13 -48.68
N ARG A 203 25.37 -35.58 -47.47
CA ARG A 203 25.78 -36.91 -46.96
C ARG A 203 25.22 -38.06 -47.79
N ALA A 204 24.00 -37.95 -48.29
CA ALA A 204 23.41 -38.95 -49.16
C ALA A 204 24.12 -39.01 -50.52
N GLU A 205 24.41 -37.87 -51.11
CA GLU A 205 25.15 -37.77 -52.37
C GLU A 205 26.58 -38.32 -52.24
N GLU A 206 27.25 -38.04 -51.12
CA GLU A 206 28.58 -38.59 -50.86
C GLU A 206 28.56 -40.12 -50.70
N ARG A 207 27.52 -40.68 -50.06
CA ARG A 207 27.31 -42.13 -50.01
C ARG A 207 27.14 -42.72 -51.40
N VAL A 208 26.34 -42.11 -52.27
CA VAL A 208 26.19 -42.58 -53.66
C VAL A 208 27.52 -42.56 -54.41
N ARG A 209 28.33 -41.51 -54.22
CA ARG A 209 29.69 -41.45 -54.79
C ARG A 209 30.58 -42.56 -54.26
N GLN A 210 30.51 -42.83 -52.95
CA GLN A 210 31.26 -43.88 -52.31
C GLN A 210 30.83 -45.27 -52.79
N ASP A 211 29.53 -45.56 -52.83
CA ASP A 211 28.97 -46.81 -53.32
C ASP A 211 29.44 -47.10 -54.76
N ARG A 212 29.49 -46.08 -55.62
CA ARG A 212 30.02 -46.24 -56.98
C ARG A 212 31.52 -46.60 -57.00
N ARG A 213 32.31 -46.01 -56.10
CA ARG A 213 33.74 -46.38 -55.95
C ARG A 213 33.86 -47.82 -55.46
N ASP A 214 33.06 -48.18 -54.47
CA ASP A 214 33.07 -49.51 -53.85
C ASP A 214 32.57 -50.59 -54.81
N GLU A 215 31.57 -50.29 -55.65
CA GLU A 215 31.08 -51.18 -56.71
C GLU A 215 32.14 -51.44 -57.78
N LEU A 216 32.80 -50.38 -58.26
CA LEU A 216 33.92 -50.53 -59.21
C LEU A 216 35.06 -51.34 -58.59
N HIS A 217 35.39 -51.08 -57.33
CA HIS A 217 36.39 -51.84 -56.59
C HIS A 217 36.01 -53.32 -56.45
N MET A 218 34.76 -53.63 -56.08
CA MET A 218 34.25 -55.01 -56.02
C MET A 218 34.30 -55.69 -57.38
N MET A 219 33.91 -55.03 -58.47
CA MET A 219 33.96 -55.60 -59.82
C MET A 219 35.40 -55.92 -60.26
N LEU A 220 36.36 -55.04 -59.92
CA LEU A 220 37.78 -55.30 -60.17
C LEU A 220 38.29 -56.50 -59.37
N MET A 221 37.96 -56.59 -58.08
CA MET A 221 38.32 -57.73 -57.25
C MET A 221 37.70 -59.03 -57.79
N ALA A 222 36.43 -59.02 -58.18
CA ALA A 222 35.76 -60.18 -58.79
C ALA A 222 36.49 -60.66 -60.05
N LYS A 223 36.88 -59.76 -60.97
CA LYS A 223 37.66 -60.13 -62.17
C LYS A 223 39.03 -60.73 -61.83
N LEU A 224 39.71 -60.20 -60.81
CA LEU A 224 41.01 -60.72 -60.36
C LEU A 224 40.88 -62.13 -59.76
N PHE A 225 39.83 -62.40 -58.98
CA PHE A 225 39.60 -63.73 -58.43
C PHE A 225 39.13 -64.74 -59.48
N ASP A 226 38.31 -64.34 -60.45
CA ASP A 226 37.84 -65.21 -61.55
C ASP A 226 38.99 -65.59 -62.50
N SER A 227 40.00 -64.72 -62.64
CA SER A 227 41.22 -65.00 -63.43
C SER A 227 42.17 -66.03 -62.81
N LYS A 228 42.01 -66.40 -61.53
CA LYS A 228 42.85 -67.38 -60.83
C LYS A 228 42.31 -68.82 -60.88
N HIS A 229 41.13 -69.03 -61.48
CA HIS A 229 40.46 -70.34 -61.55
C HIS A 229 40.26 -70.84 -62.99
N LYS A 230 40.97 -70.26 -63.97
CA LYS A 230 41.10 -70.78 -65.33
C LYS A 230 42.51 -71.27 -65.61
#